data_AF-A0A8J6PM53-F1
#
_entry.id   AF-A0A8J6PM53-F1
#
_cell.length_a   1.000
_cell.length_b   1.000
_cell.length_c   1.000
_cell.angle_alpha   90.00
_cell.angle_beta   90.00
_cell.angle_gamma   90.00
#
_symmetry.space_group_name_H-M   'P 1'
#
loop_
_entity.id
_entity.type
_entity.pdbx_description
1 polymer ?
#
loop_
_entity_poly.entity_id
_entity_poly.type
_entity_poly.pdbx_seq_one_letter_code
_entity_poly.pdbx_strand_id
1 'polypeptide(L)'
;MGAAPLSLNVKSELKDELKREARLLKISESEIAEHAIKIFLDLQSHKRDVIAAAAKEADKGVFISSEAMEAWLERLDDDPDASAPETDIYLPPRR
;
A
#
# COMPACT_ATOMS: atom_id res chain seq x y z
N MET A 1 2.04 23.73 14.76
CA MET A 1 3.02 22.67 15.07
C MET A 1 4.38 23.17 14.61
N GLY A 2 5.42 23.06 15.44
CA GLY A 2 6.75 23.59 15.11
C GLY A 2 7.54 22.61 14.25
N ALA A 3 8.27 23.12 13.26
CA ALA A 3 9.22 22.32 12.50
C ALA A 3 10.36 21.87 13.42
N ALA A 4 10.64 20.57 13.46
CA ALA A 4 11.81 20.02 14.14
C ALA A 4 12.92 19.76 13.11
N PRO A 5 14.19 20.13 13.40
CA PRO A 5 15.29 19.89 12.47
C PRO A 5 15.54 18.38 12.30
N LEU A 6 15.70 17.94 11.06
CA LEU A 6 16.09 16.57 10.71
C LEU A 6 17.39 16.63 9.90
N SER A 7 18.46 16.03 10.42
CA SER A 7 19.74 15.91 9.71
C SER A 7 19.86 14.52 9.10
N LEU A 8 20.06 14.46 7.78
CA LEU A 8 20.17 13.21 7.02
C LEU A 8 21.45 13.19 6.22
N ASN A 9 22.11 12.03 6.20
CA ASN A 9 23.18 11.77 5.24
C ASN A 9 22.56 11.14 3.99
N VAL A 10 22.77 11.79 2.85
CA VAL A 10 22.31 11.31 1.55
C VAL A 10 23.50 11.19 0.60
N LYS A 11 23.38 10.33 -0.41
CA LYS A 11 24.36 10.25 -1.49
C LYS A 11 24.45 11.61 -2.20
N SER A 12 25.64 11.96 -2.69
CA SER A 12 25.87 13.21 -3.43
C SER A 12 24.95 13.34 -4.64
N GLU A 13 24.78 12.25 -5.39
CA GLU A 13 23.91 12.18 -6.57
C GLU A 13 22.47 12.55 -6.24
N LEU A 14 21.93 11.98 -5.16
CA LEU A 14 20.56 12.25 -4.69
C LEU A 14 20.39 13.70 -4.24
N LYS A 15 21.41 14.27 -3.58
CA LYS A 15 21.40 15.69 -3.20
C LYS A 15 21.36 16.59 -4.43
N ASP A 16 22.14 16.28 -5.44
CA ASP A 16 22.17 17.06 -6.68
C ASP A 16 20.86 16.96 -7.46
N GLU A 17 20.23 15.78 -7.48
CA GLU A 17 18.88 15.57 -8.03
C GLU A 17 17.82 16.40 -7.29
N LEU A 18 17.79 16.30 -5.96
CA LEU A 18 16.85 17.05 -5.12
C LEU A 18 16.98 18.56 -5.35
N LYS A 19 18.21 19.06 -5.46
CA LYS A 19 18.49 20.47 -5.72
C LYS A 19 18.05 20.92 -7.12
N ARG A 20 18.15 20.05 -8.13
CA ARG A 20 17.64 20.35 -9.48
C ARG A 20 16.12 20.44 -9.46
N GLU A 21 15.44 19.47 -8.85
CA GLU A 21 13.98 19.47 -8.76
C GLU A 21 13.45 20.66 -7.96
N ALA A 22 14.07 20.98 -6.83
CA ALA A 22 13.76 22.18 -6.04
C ALA A 22 13.78 23.46 -6.89
N ARG A 23 14.79 23.61 -7.76
CA ARG A 23 14.90 24.76 -8.68
C ARG A 23 13.81 24.78 -9.73
N LEU A 24 13.46 23.63 -10.31
CA LEU A 24 12.42 23.53 -11.34
C LEU A 24 11.04 23.86 -10.76
N LEU A 25 10.76 23.32 -9.57
CA LEU A 25 9.48 23.48 -8.87
C LEU A 25 9.38 24.80 -8.09
N LYS A 26 10.48 25.56 -7.98
CA LYS A 26 10.59 26.83 -7.21
C LYS A 26 10.19 26.68 -5.73
N ILE A 27 10.52 25.53 -5.15
CA ILE A 27 10.31 25.21 -3.73
C ILE A 27 11.64 24.76 -3.11
N SER A 28 11.71 24.68 -1.80
CA SER A 28 12.93 24.28 -1.10
C SER A 28 13.20 22.78 -1.20
N GLU A 29 14.49 22.40 -1.11
CA GLU A 29 14.89 20.98 -0.99
C GLU A 29 14.21 20.32 0.22
N SER A 30 14.05 21.07 1.32
CA SER A 30 13.40 20.60 2.54
C SER A 30 11.91 20.30 2.35
N GLU A 31 11.17 21.14 1.61
CA GLU A 31 9.75 20.91 1.32
C GLU A 31 9.55 19.66 0.45
N ILE A 32 10.41 19.46 -0.57
CA ILE A 32 10.37 18.24 -1.39
C ILE A 32 10.68 17.02 -0.52
N ALA A 33 11.72 17.10 0.31
CA ALA A 33 12.11 15.99 1.18
C ALA A 33 11.00 15.67 2.20
N GLU A 34 10.40 16.67 2.83
CA GLU A 34 9.29 16.50 3.75
C GLU A 34 8.10 15.82 3.06
N HIS A 35 7.72 16.29 1.88
CA HIS A 35 6.62 15.72 1.13
C HIS A 35 6.90 14.26 0.72
N ALA A 36 8.10 13.97 0.23
CA ALA A 36 8.51 12.61 -0.14
C ALA A 36 8.51 11.67 1.07
N ILE A 37 9.03 12.12 2.22
CA ILE A 37 9.02 11.35 3.48
C ILE A 37 7.59 11.07 3.91
N LYS A 38 6.70 12.07 3.86
CA LYS A 38 5.30 11.91 4.21
C LYS A 38 4.61 10.86 3.33
N ILE A 39 4.73 10.98 2.01
CA ILE A 39 4.17 10.00 1.07
C ILE A 39 4.69 8.59 1.37
N PHE A 40 6.00 8.45 1.60
CA PHE A 40 6.57 7.15 1.95
C PHE A 40 5.97 6.58 3.22
N LEU A 41 5.85 7.38 4.29
CA LEU A 41 5.28 6.93 5.56
C LEU A 41 3.80 6.55 5.43
N ASP A 42 3.02 7.34 4.70
CA ASP A 42 1.60 7.08 4.45
C ASP A 42 1.41 5.77 3.68
N LEU A 43 2.20 5.54 2.62
CA LEU A 43 2.18 4.28 1.86
C LEU A 43 2.55 3.07 2.73
N GLN A 44 3.57 3.23 3.58
CA GLN A 44 3.99 2.15 4.48
C GLN A 44 2.96 1.87 5.57
N SER A 45 2.28 2.90 6.08
CA SER A 45 1.18 2.72 7.03
C SER A 45 0.03 1.98 6.38
N HIS A 46 -0.42 2.46 5.22
CA HIS A 46 -1.51 1.84 4.49
C HIS A 46 -1.24 0.36 4.16
N LYS A 47 -0.02 0.04 3.71
CA LYS A 47 0.39 -1.34 3.46
C LYS A 47 0.30 -2.21 4.71
N ARG A 48 0.77 -1.71 5.86
CA ARG A 48 0.68 -2.44 7.13
C ARG A 48 -0.76 -2.64 7.58
N ASP A 49 -1.59 -1.61 7.43
CA ASP A 49 -3.00 -1.67 7.83
C ASP A 49 -3.78 -2.68 6.99
N VAL A 50 -3.55 -2.71 5.67
CA VAL A 50 -4.15 -3.71 4.76
C VAL A 50 -3.70 -5.12 5.13
N ILE A 51 -2.41 -5.34 5.40
CA ILE A 51 -1.91 -6.65 5.82
C ILE A 51 -2.49 -7.06 7.17
N ALA A 52 -2.55 -6.16 8.14
CA ALA A 52 -3.11 -6.44 9.46
C ALA A 52 -4.61 -6.77 9.38
N ALA A 53 -5.35 -6.04 8.55
CA ALA A 53 -6.76 -6.34 8.29
C ALA A 53 -6.93 -7.70 7.62
N ALA A 54 -6.14 -8.01 6.59
CA ALA A 54 -6.17 -9.30 5.91
C ALA A 54 -5.80 -10.46 6.84
N ALA A 55 -4.80 -10.28 7.72
CA ALA A 55 -4.43 -11.28 8.72
C ALA A 55 -5.58 -11.55 9.70
N LYS A 56 -6.20 -10.49 10.23
CA LYS A 56 -7.36 -10.60 11.13
C LYS A 56 -8.55 -11.27 10.45
N GLU A 57 -8.76 -11.03 9.16
CA GLU A 57 -9.81 -11.70 8.39
C GLU A 57 -9.50 -13.19 8.22
N ALA A 58 -8.26 -13.53 7.86
CA ALA A 58 -7.81 -14.91 7.73
C ALA A 58 -7.92 -15.69 9.05
N ASP A 59 -7.71 -15.05 10.19
CA ASP A 59 -7.89 -15.68 11.51
C ASP A 59 -9.33 -16.14 11.78
N LYS A 60 -10.33 -15.60 11.07
CA LYS A 60 -11.72 -16.10 11.14
C LYS A 60 -11.88 -17.49 10.53
N GLY A 61 -10.93 -17.91 9.69
CA GLY A 61 -10.94 -19.22 9.06
C GLY A 61 -11.94 -19.37 7.91
N VAL A 62 -12.47 -18.28 7.35
CA VAL A 62 -13.48 -18.31 6.29
C VAL A 62 -12.85 -17.85 4.97
N PHE A 63 -12.83 -18.71 3.96
CA PHE A 63 -12.15 -18.46 2.68
C PHE A 63 -12.99 -18.92 1.49
N ILE A 64 -12.62 -18.43 0.32
CA ILE A 64 -13.08 -18.89 -0.99
C ILE A 64 -11.97 -19.75 -1.60
N SER A 65 -12.30 -20.92 -2.13
CA SER A 65 -11.36 -21.80 -2.81
C SER A 65 -10.80 -21.18 -4.07
N SER A 66 -9.59 -21.60 -4.45
CA SER A 66 -8.98 -21.17 -5.71
C SER A 66 -9.84 -21.54 -6.91
N GLU A 67 -10.48 -22.72 -6.90
CA GLU A 67 -11.36 -23.19 -7.97
C GLU A 67 -12.58 -22.27 -8.15
N ALA A 68 -13.25 -21.89 -7.06
CA ALA A 68 -14.38 -20.97 -7.11
C ALA A 68 -13.96 -19.55 -7.57
N MET A 69 -12.77 -19.11 -7.18
CA MET A 69 -12.21 -17.82 -7.60
C MET A 69 -11.82 -17.82 -9.09
N GLU A 70 -11.17 -18.87 -9.57
CA GLU A 70 -10.79 -19.04 -10.98
C GLU A 70 -12.02 -19.10 -11.87
N ALA A 71 -13.02 -19.91 -11.51
CA ALA A 71 -14.29 -20.00 -12.23
C ALA A 71 -15.08 -18.68 -12.24
N TRP A 72 -14.91 -17.82 -11.23
CA TRP A 72 -15.48 -16.47 -11.26
C TRP A 72 -14.70 -15.53 -12.17
N LEU A 73 -13.37 -15.56 -12.13
CA LEU A 73 -12.52 -14.75 -13.01
C LEU A 73 -12.76 -15.07 -14.49
N GLU A 74 -12.89 -16.35 -14.85
CA GLU A 74 -13.21 -16.76 -16.23
C GLU A 74 -14.57 -16.24 -16.69
N ARG A 75 -15.56 -16.20 -15.79
CA ARG A 75 -16.89 -15.66 -16.11
C ARG A 75 -16.90 -14.14 -16.22
N LEU A 76 -15.98 -13.45 -15.54
CA LEU A 76 -15.93 -11.99 -15.54
C LEU A 76 -15.61 -11.42 -16.93
N ASP A 77 -14.89 -12.19 -17.76
CA ASP A 77 -14.55 -11.81 -19.14
C ASP A 77 -15.79 -11.79 -20.05
N ASP A 78 -16.77 -12.66 -19.80
CA ASP A 78 -18.01 -12.79 -20.58
C ASP A 78 -19.22 -12.08 -19.93
N ASP A 79 -19.25 -12.00 -18.60
CA ASP A 79 -20.28 -11.37 -17.78
C ASP A 79 -19.65 -10.48 -16.69
N PRO A 80 -19.44 -9.18 -16.99
CA PRO A 80 -18.83 -8.24 -16.05
C PRO A 80 -19.63 -8.02 -14.75
N ASP A 81 -20.92 -8.37 -14.75
CA ASP A 81 -21.81 -8.23 -13.60
C ASP A 81 -21.92 -9.55 -12.78
N ALA A 82 -21.10 -10.56 -13.12
CA ALA A 82 -21.05 -11.82 -12.41
C ALA A 82 -20.74 -11.61 -10.91
N SER A 83 -21.63 -12.11 -10.05
CA SER A 83 -21.46 -12.00 -8.60
C SER A 83 -20.23 -12.77 -8.11
N ALA A 84 -19.53 -12.18 -7.15
CA ALA A 84 -18.38 -12.81 -6.51
C ALA A 84 -18.76 -14.15 -5.86
N PRO A 85 -17.85 -15.14 -5.86
CA PRO A 85 -18.09 -16.46 -5.30
C PRO A 85 -18.30 -16.38 -3.78
N GLU A 86 -19.15 -17.28 -3.27
CA GLU A 86 -19.37 -17.43 -1.83
C GLU A 86 -18.21 -18.19 -1.17
N THR A 87 -18.11 -18.05 0.15
CA THR A 87 -17.12 -18.76 0.95
C THR A 87 -17.48 -20.24 1.06
N ASP A 88 -16.54 -21.11 0.74
CA ASP A 88 -16.71 -22.56 0.68
C ASP A 88 -15.68 -23.32 1.55
N ILE A 89 -14.66 -22.62 2.06
CA ILE A 89 -13.65 -23.17 2.96
C ILE A 89 -13.86 -22.59 4.37
N TYR A 90 -14.01 -23.49 5.35
CA TYR A 90 -14.21 -23.16 6.76
C TYR A 90 -13.20 -23.91 7.64
N LEU A 91 -12.25 -23.19 8.19
CA LEU A 91 -11.23 -23.67 9.13
C LEU A 91 -11.55 -23.18 10.55
N PRO A 92 -11.13 -23.91 11.60
CA PRO A 92 -11.24 -23.39 12.95
C PRO A 92 -10.42 -22.09 13.07
N PRO A 93 -10.92 -21.09 13.80
CA PRO A 93 -10.23 -19.82 13.96
C PRO A 93 -8.87 -20.03 14.63
N ARG A 94 -7.84 -19.34 14.14
CA ARG A 94 -6.50 -19.38 14.76
C ARG A 94 -6.55 -18.54 16.05
N ARG A 95 -6.11 -19.14 17.17
CA ARG A 95 -5.99 -18.49 18.49
C ARG A 95 -4.72 -17.68 18.59
#